data_AF-A0A965K215-F1
#
_entry.id   AF-A0A965K215-F1
#
_cell.length_a   1.000
_cell.length_b   1.000
_cell.length_c   1.000
_cell.angle_alpha   90.00
_cell.angle_beta   90.00
_cell.angle_gamma   90.00
#
_symmetry.space_group_name_H-M   'P 1'
#
loop_
_entity.id
_entity.type
_entity.pdbx_description
1 polymer ?
#
loop_
_entity_poly.entity_id
_entity_poly.type
_entity_poly.pdbx_seq_one_letter_code
_entity_poly.pdbx_strand_id
1 'polypeptide(L)'
;MLPPENDARHLALGGEIDRDEFVRWLVDHGYRREPQVEHRGEVAVRGDIIDVWLSHLETPVRIELFGDDIERIATFDIQTQRSLEKLSDVPVLPAREWRLTADQRTAATAAVASHPFAREIFEQLAEGESFDGMEGWLSWFATQRRTLLDLVPA
;
A
#
# COMPACT_ATOMS: atom_id res chain seq x y z
N MET A 1 -11.09 5.59 11.59
CA MET A 1 -11.52 4.42 10.79
C MET A 1 -10.27 3.60 10.55
N LEU A 2 -10.14 2.44 11.17
CA LEU A 2 -9.07 1.51 10.80
C LEU A 2 -9.41 0.95 9.41
N PRO A 3 -8.40 0.61 8.59
CA PRO A 3 -8.69 -0.09 7.34
C PRO A 3 -9.45 -1.38 7.67
N PRO A 4 -10.34 -1.85 6.77
CA PRO A 4 -11.09 -3.08 7.00
C PRO A 4 -10.15 -4.24 7.35
N GLU A 5 -10.64 -5.17 8.16
CA GLU A 5 -9.86 -6.29 8.68
C GLU A 5 -9.21 -7.10 7.55
N ASN A 6 -7.88 -6.99 7.50
CA ASN A 6 -6.91 -7.88 6.87
C ASN A 6 -6.95 -8.04 5.34
N ASP A 7 -6.67 -6.96 4.62
CA ASP A 7 -6.27 -7.03 3.20
C ASP A 7 -4.80 -7.45 3.00
N ALA A 8 -4.14 -8.01 4.01
CA ALA A 8 -2.78 -8.50 3.86
C ALA A 8 -2.71 -9.61 2.81
N ARG A 9 -1.76 -9.52 1.89
CA ARG A 9 -1.37 -10.65 1.03
C ARG A 9 -0.24 -11.41 1.69
N HIS A 10 -0.15 -12.71 1.46
CA HIS A 10 0.94 -13.54 1.96
C HIS A 10 1.64 -14.19 0.78
N LEU A 11 2.93 -13.91 0.60
CA LEU A 11 3.74 -14.48 -0.46
C LEU A 11 4.66 -15.53 0.13
N ALA A 12 4.77 -16.69 -0.52
CA ALA A 12 5.63 -17.77 -0.07
C ALA A 12 6.41 -18.36 -1.25
N LEU A 13 7.61 -18.83 -0.98
CA LEU A 13 8.44 -19.55 -1.94
C LEU A 13 7.66 -20.76 -2.51
N GLY A 14 7.65 -20.89 -3.83
CA GLY A 14 6.88 -21.92 -4.54
C GLY A 14 5.37 -21.65 -4.61
N GLY A 15 4.90 -20.48 -4.17
CA GLY A 15 3.55 -19.98 -4.46
C GLY A 15 3.49 -19.31 -5.83
N GLU A 16 2.28 -18.94 -6.25
CA GLU A 16 2.01 -18.28 -7.54
C GLU A 16 1.48 -16.86 -7.33
N ILE A 17 1.94 -15.89 -8.14
CA ILE A 17 1.39 -14.53 -8.22
C ILE A 17 1.39 -14.04 -9.67
N ASP A 18 0.29 -13.43 -10.12
CA ASP A 18 0.33 -12.57 -11.30
C ASP A 18 1.04 -11.27 -10.93
N ARG A 19 2.18 -11.01 -11.58
CA ARG A 19 3.02 -9.84 -11.33
C ARG A 19 2.25 -8.53 -11.47
N ASP A 20 1.48 -8.37 -12.54
CA ASP A 20 0.84 -7.11 -12.87
C ASP A 20 -0.40 -6.87 -12.01
N GLU A 21 -1.10 -7.93 -11.59
CA GLU A 21 -2.14 -7.86 -10.56
C GLU A 21 -1.56 -7.50 -9.20
N PHE A 22 -0.47 -8.14 -8.80
CA PHE A 22 0.15 -7.86 -7.50
C PHE A 22 0.67 -6.41 -7.44
N VAL A 23 1.27 -5.90 -8.51
CA VAL A 23 1.74 -4.51 -8.57
C VAL A 23 0.57 -3.51 -8.58
N ARG A 24 -0.52 -3.80 -9.31
CA ARG A 24 -1.75 -2.99 -9.24
C ARG A 24 -2.30 -2.96 -7.81
N TRP A 25 -2.37 -4.13 -7.17
CA TRP A 25 -2.78 -4.24 -5.79
C TRP A 25 -1.88 -3.41 -4.87
N LEU A 26 -0.55 -3.46 -5.01
CA LEU A 26 0.36 -2.62 -4.21
C LEU A 26 0.04 -1.12 -4.39
N VAL A 27 -0.15 -0.64 -5.62
CA VAL A 27 -0.48 0.77 -5.89
C VAL A 27 -1.81 1.17 -5.25
N ASP A 28 -2.85 0.32 -5.40
CA ASP A 28 -4.16 0.54 -4.78
C ASP A 28 -4.09 0.53 -3.24
N HIS A 29 -3.04 -0.07 -2.67
CA HIS A 29 -2.79 -0.16 -1.23
C HIS A 29 -1.73 0.85 -0.76
N GLY A 30 -1.47 1.88 -1.55
CA GLY A 30 -0.70 3.06 -1.17
C GLY A 30 0.80 2.99 -1.47
N TYR A 31 1.26 1.97 -2.20
CA TYR A 31 2.65 1.92 -2.65
C TYR A 31 2.85 2.82 -3.89
N ARG A 32 4.01 3.46 -3.98
CA ARG A 32 4.40 4.24 -5.17
C ARG A 32 5.22 3.39 -6.12
N ARG A 33 4.86 3.42 -7.41
CA ARG A 33 5.63 2.74 -8.45
C ARG A 33 6.77 3.64 -8.88
N GLU A 34 7.99 3.17 -8.66
CA GLU A 34 9.22 3.90 -8.97
C GLU A 34 10.12 3.09 -9.92
N PRO A 35 11.08 3.74 -10.62
CA PRO A 35 12.08 3.03 -11.41
C PRO A 35 12.99 2.12 -10.56
N GLN A 36 13.21 2.49 -9.30
CA GLN A 36 14.03 1.78 -8.33
C GLN A 36 13.50 2.06 -6.92
N VAL A 37 13.56 1.07 -6.04
CA VAL A 37 13.17 1.21 -4.63
C VAL A 37 14.30 1.87 -3.83
N GLU A 38 13.98 3.00 -3.19
CA GLU A 38 14.89 3.75 -2.32
C GLU A 38 14.26 4.08 -0.94
N HIS A 39 12.93 4.05 -0.84
CA HIS A 39 12.19 4.33 0.39
C HIS A 39 11.10 3.31 0.66
N ARG A 40 10.64 3.26 1.93
CA ARG A 40 9.47 2.48 2.34
C ARG A 40 8.22 2.90 1.57
N GLY A 41 7.39 1.93 1.23
CA GLY A 41 6.18 2.15 0.44
C GLY A 41 6.44 2.26 -1.06
N GLU A 42 7.63 1.90 -1.54
CA GLU A 42 7.93 1.90 -2.98
C GLU A 42 7.93 0.49 -3.55
N VAL A 43 7.57 0.39 -4.84
CA VAL A 43 7.66 -0.82 -5.65
C VAL A 43 8.31 -0.50 -6.99
N ALA A 44 9.24 -1.36 -7.42
CA ALA A 44 9.86 -1.31 -8.74
C ALA A 44 9.75 -2.67 -9.43
N VAL A 45 9.54 -2.65 -10.75
CA VAL A 45 9.36 -3.87 -11.55
C VAL A 45 10.40 -3.92 -12.66
N ARG A 46 11.14 -5.01 -12.76
CA ARG A 46 12.21 -5.22 -13.73
C ARG A 46 12.12 -6.63 -14.33
N GLY A 47 11.38 -6.76 -15.43
CA GLY A 47 11.08 -8.07 -16.02
C GLY A 47 10.28 -8.91 -15.04
N ASP A 48 10.86 -10.02 -14.59
CA ASP A 48 10.24 -10.98 -13.67
C ASP A 48 10.62 -10.71 -12.21
N ILE A 49 11.23 -9.56 -11.94
CA ILE A 49 11.63 -9.13 -10.59
C ILE A 49 10.71 -8.03 -10.10
N ILE A 50 10.17 -8.20 -8.90
CA ILE A 50 9.46 -7.19 -8.14
C ILE A 50 10.29 -6.85 -6.91
N ASP A 51 10.79 -5.62 -6.85
CA ASP A 51 11.37 -5.07 -5.63
C ASP A 51 10.32 -4.24 -4.91
N VAL A 52 10.16 -4.45 -3.62
CA VAL A 52 9.19 -3.72 -2.80
C VAL A 52 9.76 -3.46 -1.42
N TRP A 53 9.62 -2.22 -0.93
CA TRP A 53 9.93 -1.92 0.46
C TRP A 53 8.65 -1.85 1.29
N LEU A 54 8.34 -2.96 1.95
CA LEU A 54 7.14 -3.08 2.78
C LEU A 54 7.19 -2.12 3.98
N SER A 55 6.04 -1.52 4.30
CA SER A 55 5.90 -0.51 5.34
C SER A 55 6.44 -0.97 6.72
N HIS A 56 6.27 -2.25 7.03
CA HIS A 56 6.62 -2.87 8.31
C HIS A 56 8.01 -3.55 8.36
N LEU A 57 8.77 -3.59 7.25
CA LEU A 57 10.07 -4.28 7.19
C LEU A 57 11.25 -3.32 7.20
N GLU A 58 12.34 -3.67 7.88
CA GLU A 58 13.54 -2.83 7.94
C GLU A 58 14.30 -2.71 6.62
N THR A 59 14.24 -3.75 5.79
CA THR A 59 14.93 -3.83 4.50
C THR A 59 13.94 -4.18 3.39
N PRO A 60 14.19 -3.72 2.15
CA PRO A 60 13.32 -4.03 1.03
C PRO A 60 13.48 -5.49 0.62
N VAL A 61 12.44 -6.02 -0.03
CA VAL A 61 12.34 -7.41 -0.46
C VAL A 61 12.33 -7.45 -1.99
N ARG A 62 13.09 -8.39 -2.53
CA ARG A 62 13.10 -8.79 -3.93
C ARG A 62 12.36 -10.10 -4.07
N ILE A 63 11.38 -10.13 -4.96
CA ILE A 63 10.62 -11.30 -5.38
C ILE A 63 11.02 -11.58 -6.82
N GLU A 64 11.60 -12.74 -7.08
CA GLU A 64 11.94 -13.19 -8.44
C GLU A 64 10.95 -14.26 -8.87
N LEU A 65 10.39 -14.09 -10.07
CA LEU A 65 9.38 -14.96 -10.65
C LEU A 65 9.93 -15.77 -11.83
N PHE A 66 9.30 -16.91 -12.10
CA PHE A 66 9.39 -17.62 -13.38
C PHE A 66 7.99 -17.87 -13.92
N GLY A 67 7.55 -17.04 -14.86
CA GLY A 67 6.11 -16.93 -15.15
C GLY A 67 5.39 -16.36 -13.94
N ASP A 68 4.43 -17.11 -13.39
CA ASP A 68 3.70 -16.73 -12.18
C ASP A 68 4.29 -17.36 -10.91
N ASP A 69 5.27 -18.27 -11.04
CA ASP A 69 5.86 -18.99 -9.91
C ASP A 69 6.87 -18.13 -9.14
N ILE A 70 6.75 -18.08 -7.81
CA ILE A 70 7.73 -17.42 -6.93
C ILE A 70 8.94 -18.34 -6.70
N GLU A 71 10.01 -18.08 -7.45
CA GLU A 71 11.27 -18.82 -7.37
C GLU A 71 12.19 -18.35 -6.23
N ARG A 72 12.07 -17.08 -5.83
CA ARG A 72 12.91 -16.52 -4.77
C ARG A 72 12.27 -15.32 -4.09
N ILE A 73 12.37 -15.30 -2.77
CA ILE A 73 12.12 -14.12 -1.94
C ILE A 73 13.39 -13.84 -1.15
N ALA A 74 13.90 -12.61 -1.19
CA ALA A 74 15.07 -12.22 -0.41
C ALA A 74 15.06 -10.73 -0.06
N THR A 75 15.62 -10.36 1.08
CA THR A 75 15.94 -8.95 1.36
C THR A 75 17.11 -8.50 0.49
N PHE A 76 17.24 -7.19 0.23
CA PHE A 76 18.38 -6.66 -0.52
C PHE A 76 18.83 -5.28 -0.02
N ASP A 77 20.08 -4.94 -0.33
CA ASP A 77 20.67 -3.64 -0.01
C ASP A 77 20.39 -2.63 -1.15
N ILE A 78 19.82 -1.46 -0.83
CA ILE A 78 19.42 -0.47 -1.84
C ILE A 78 20.60 0.17 -2.58
N GLN A 79 21.78 0.24 -1.96
CA GLN A 79 22.95 0.91 -2.55
C GLN A 79 23.66 -0.01 -3.55
N THR A 80 23.86 -1.26 -3.16
CA THR A 80 24.59 -2.27 -3.93
C THR A 80 23.66 -3.11 -4.82
N GLN A 81 22.35 -3.09 -4.56
CA GLN A 81 21.32 -3.87 -5.25
C GLN A 81 21.53 -5.39 -5.15
N ARG A 82 22.28 -5.84 -4.12
CA ARG A 82 22.61 -7.24 -3.87
C ARG A 82 21.66 -7.84 -2.84
N SER A 83 21.20 -9.06 -3.09
CA SER A 83 20.45 -9.82 -2.09
C SER A 83 21.28 -10.08 -0.84
N LEU A 84 20.60 -10.07 0.31
CA LEU A 84 21.17 -10.29 1.63
C LEU A 84 20.67 -11.63 2.20
N GLU A 85 19.46 -11.66 2.76
CA GLU A 85 18.86 -12.83 3.41
C GLU A 85 17.73 -13.41 2.55
N LYS A 86 17.68 -14.74 2.43
CA LYS A 86 16.56 -15.43 1.76
C LYS A 86 15.40 -15.61 2.74
N LEU A 87 14.19 -15.40 2.27
CA LEU A 87 12.95 -15.59 3.03
C LEU A 87 12.17 -16.77 2.47
N SER A 88 11.54 -17.55 3.35
CA SER A 88 10.55 -18.57 2.97
C SER A 88 9.23 -17.95 2.52
N ASP A 89 8.90 -16.80 3.09
CA ASP A 89 7.62 -16.13 2.96
C ASP A 89 7.71 -14.68 3.45
N VAL A 90 6.73 -13.87 3.08
CA VAL A 90 6.60 -12.49 3.53
C VAL A 90 5.13 -12.05 3.52
N PRO A 91 4.61 -11.51 4.64
CA PRO A 91 3.32 -10.82 4.64
C PRO A 91 3.47 -9.45 3.97
N VAL A 92 2.53 -9.09 3.12
CA VAL A 92 2.50 -7.82 2.39
C VAL A 92 1.33 -7.02 2.94
N LEU A 93 1.65 -6.00 3.73
CA LEU A 93 0.67 -5.10 4.34
C LEU A 93 0.47 -3.86 3.47
N PRO A 94 -0.70 -3.20 3.53
CA PRO A 94 -0.89 -1.90 2.91
C PRO A 94 0.14 -0.87 3.41
N ALA A 95 0.48 0.09 2.54
CA ALA A 95 1.38 1.19 2.89
C ALA A 95 0.63 2.39 3.53
N ARG A 96 -0.71 2.41 3.46
CA ARG A 96 -1.55 3.45 4.06
C ARG A 96 -2.58 2.88 5.04
N GLU A 97 -2.83 3.62 6.10
CA GLU A 97 -3.84 3.28 7.11
C GLU A 97 -5.27 3.62 6.66
N TRP A 98 -5.42 4.57 5.74
CA TRP A 98 -6.72 4.98 5.23
C TRP A 98 -6.84 4.74 3.73
N ARG A 99 -7.97 4.13 3.33
CA ARG A 99 -8.39 3.99 1.94
C ARG A 99 -9.75 4.64 1.75
N LEU A 100 -9.90 5.32 0.61
CA LEU A 100 -11.13 5.98 0.22
C LEU A 100 -12.20 4.93 -0.11
N THR A 101 -13.28 4.94 0.67
CA THR A 101 -14.47 4.15 0.37
C THR A 101 -15.42 4.93 -0.57
N ALA A 102 -16.33 4.23 -1.25
CA ALA A 102 -17.33 4.87 -2.10
C ALA A 102 -18.17 5.92 -1.36
N ASP A 103 -18.48 5.67 -0.08
CA ASP A 103 -19.21 6.60 0.78
C ASP A 103 -18.39 7.87 1.05
N GLN A 104 -17.08 7.70 1.31
CA GLN A 104 -16.18 8.84 1.55
C GLN A 104 -15.97 9.68 0.30
N ARG A 105 -15.91 9.06 -0.88
CA ARG A 105 -15.86 9.77 -2.16
C ARG A 105 -17.14 10.59 -2.39
N THR A 106 -18.29 9.98 -2.12
CA THR A 106 -19.59 10.67 -2.19
C THR A 106 -19.66 11.85 -1.22
N ALA A 107 -19.17 11.66 0.01
CA ALA A 107 -19.07 12.71 1.02
C ALA A 107 -18.13 13.83 0.59
N ALA A 108 -16.99 13.50 -0.05
CA ALA A 108 -16.06 14.48 -0.63
C ALA A 108 -16.75 15.33 -1.71
N THR A 109 -17.51 14.71 -2.64
CA THR A 109 -18.30 15.44 -3.65
C THR A 109 -19.26 16.44 -3.01
N ALA A 110 -19.99 16.04 -1.96
CA ALA A 110 -20.90 16.94 -1.26
C ALA A 110 -20.17 18.07 -0.50
N ALA A 111 -18.94 17.83 -0.06
CA ALA A 111 -18.15 18.79 0.71
C ALA A 111 -17.52 19.90 -0.16
N VAL A 112 -17.31 19.66 -1.47
CA VAL A 112 -16.72 20.64 -2.42
C VAL A 112 -17.41 22.01 -2.38
N ALA A 113 -18.74 22.02 -2.35
CA ALA A 113 -19.52 23.26 -2.36
C ALA A 113 -19.47 24.01 -1.03
N SER A 114 -19.33 23.29 0.09
CA SER A 114 -19.39 23.86 1.44
C SER A 114 -18.03 24.29 1.99
N HIS A 115 -16.93 23.86 1.39
CA HIS A 115 -15.57 24.14 1.86
C HIS A 115 -14.65 24.64 0.72
N PRO A 116 -14.82 25.88 0.24
CA PRO A 116 -14.04 26.41 -0.89
C PRO A 116 -12.51 26.36 -0.68
N PHE A 117 -12.04 26.47 0.57
CA PHE A 117 -10.61 26.41 0.90
C PHE A 117 -9.98 25.03 0.65
N ALA A 118 -10.79 23.96 0.60
CA ALA A 118 -10.37 22.57 0.43
C ALA A 118 -10.89 21.97 -0.88
N ARG A 119 -11.40 22.80 -1.79
CA ARG A 119 -12.07 22.35 -3.03
C ARG A 119 -11.22 21.36 -3.81
N GLU A 120 -9.98 21.72 -4.12
CA GLU A 120 -9.07 20.91 -4.93
C GLU A 120 -8.86 19.52 -4.31
N ILE A 121 -8.59 19.49 -2.99
CA ILE A 121 -8.44 18.23 -2.24
C ILE A 121 -9.74 17.41 -2.30
N PHE A 122 -10.90 18.02 -2.08
CA PHE A 122 -12.17 17.29 -2.09
C PHE A 122 -12.56 16.79 -3.49
N GLU A 123 -12.15 17.49 -4.55
CA GLU A 123 -12.28 17.02 -5.93
C GLU A 123 -11.39 15.78 -6.16
N GLN A 124 -10.11 15.83 -5.79
CA GLN A 124 -9.20 14.68 -5.87
C GLN A 124 -9.73 13.46 -5.09
N LEU A 125 -10.17 13.67 -3.84
CA LEU A 125 -10.73 12.60 -3.02
C LEU A 125 -12.05 12.05 -3.59
N ALA A 126 -12.88 12.89 -4.22
CA ALA A 126 -14.09 12.44 -4.90
C ALA A 126 -13.77 11.57 -6.13
N GLU A 127 -12.74 11.92 -6.88
CA GLU A 127 -12.23 11.14 -8.01
C GLU A 127 -11.59 9.81 -7.56
N GLY A 128 -11.26 9.69 -6.28
CA GLY A 128 -10.67 8.49 -5.69
C GLY A 128 -9.14 8.53 -5.72
N GLU A 129 -8.56 9.70 -5.96
CA GLU A 129 -7.11 9.87 -5.97
C GLU A 129 -6.54 9.72 -4.56
N SER A 130 -5.40 9.04 -4.47
CA SER A 130 -4.60 8.93 -3.26
C SER A 130 -3.35 9.77 -3.40
N PHE A 131 -3.01 10.56 -2.37
CA PHE A 131 -1.88 11.47 -2.37
C PHE A 131 -1.28 11.64 -0.98
N ASP A 132 -0.08 12.21 -0.91
CA ASP A 132 0.60 12.41 0.37
C ASP A 132 -0.10 13.47 1.22
N GLY A 133 -0.35 13.14 2.49
CA GLY A 133 -1.06 14.00 3.42
C GLY A 133 -2.59 13.91 3.34
N MET A 134 -3.14 13.05 2.49
CA MET A 134 -4.59 12.83 2.41
C MET A 134 -5.20 12.47 3.76
N GLU A 135 -4.49 11.72 4.61
CA GLU A 135 -4.91 11.26 5.93
C GLU A 135 -5.29 12.42 6.88
N GLY A 136 -4.75 13.62 6.66
CA GLY A 136 -5.15 14.82 7.41
C GLY A 136 -6.62 15.23 7.20
N TRP A 137 -7.22 14.78 6.11
CA TRP A 137 -8.61 15.07 5.74
C TRP A 137 -9.60 14.00 6.20
N LEU A 138 -9.11 12.89 6.76
CA LEU A 138 -9.95 11.78 7.23
C LEU A 138 -11.08 12.23 8.16
N SER A 139 -10.83 13.22 9.02
CA SER A 139 -11.79 13.68 10.03
C SER A 139 -13.06 14.31 9.43
N TRP A 140 -13.01 14.78 8.18
CA TRP A 140 -14.18 15.29 7.45
C TRP A 140 -15.11 14.17 6.97
N PHE A 141 -14.61 12.95 6.81
CA PHE A 141 -15.35 11.83 6.23
C PHE A 141 -15.50 10.63 7.18
N ALA A 142 -14.84 10.65 8.34
CA ALA A 142 -14.90 9.57 9.31
C ALA A 142 -16.28 9.52 9.99
N THR A 143 -17.10 8.55 9.60
CA THR A 143 -18.43 8.30 10.16
C THR A 143 -18.37 7.55 11.50
N GLN A 144 -17.32 6.76 11.72
CA GLN A 144 -17.10 6.01 12.96
C GLN A 144 -15.77 6.39 13.63
N ARG A 145 -15.85 6.70 14.93
CA ARG A 145 -14.68 7.01 15.77
C ARG A 145 -14.43 5.82 16.70
N ARG A 146 -13.39 5.06 16.40
CA ARG A 146 -12.81 4.08 17.33
C ARG A 146 -11.58 4.70 17.98
N THR A 147 -11.33 4.33 19.22
CA THR A 147 -10.11 4.66 19.96
C THR A 147 -9.15 3.47 19.94
N LEU A 148 -7.89 3.71 20.33
CA LEU A 148 -6.92 2.61 20.47
C LEU A 148 -7.35 1.59 21.53
N LEU A 149 -8.12 2.01 22.55
CA LEU A 149 -8.63 1.13 23.60
C LEU A 149 -9.63 0.11 23.05
N ASP A 150 -10.32 0.43 21.96
CA ASP A 150 -11.26 -0.49 21.30
C ASP A 150 -10.55 -1.66 20.58
N LEU A 151 -9.21 -1.68 20.55
CA LEU A 151 -8.38 -2.71 19.92
C LEU A 151 -7.65 -3.59 20.93
N VAL A 152 -7.68 -3.22 22.22
CA VAL A 152 -7.02 -3.99 23.27
C VAL A 152 -7.92 -5.20 23.59
N PRO A 153 -7.41 -6.43 23.50
CA PRO A 153 -8.15 -7.61 23.94
C PRO A 153 -8.58 -7.48 25.41
N ALA A 154 -9.72 -8.06 25.75
CA ALA A 154 -10.24 -8.06 27.12
C ALA A 154 -9.34 -8.83 28.11
#